data_AF-A0A4V0XFP0-F1
#
_entry.id   AF-A0A4V0XFP0-F1
#
_cell.length_a   1.000
_cell.length_b   1.000
_cell.length_c   1.000
_cell.angle_alpha   90.00
_cell.angle_beta   90.00
_cell.angle_gamma   90.00
#
_symmetry.space_group_name_H-M   'P 1'
#
loop_
_entity.id
_entity.type
_entity.pdbx_description
1 polymer ?
#
loop_
_entity_poly.entity_id
_entity_poly.type
_entity_poly.pdbx_seq_one_letter_code
_entity_poly.pdbx_strand_id
1 'polypeptide(L)'
;MPLIDVVRNATRLDLTTEDGDPAPWALTPGLSGVELRSFEASLPCKLPDELRDLLSCCRGFVGGALDMVDFTGRDIDFEFSPAFPYGLPIASDGFGNFWLVDLQPESRTWGPIYFVCHDPAVVLVQSAGLESFLTELVKVNTPPYTSLIHDVREDAIFDVWTTNPGALDYEAAFAGADADIRAFALELGPSFQVVDLRNAPVGFGFSWGRYGPDSIVKRHGEIPIFAYQRRDSWWRGLRRRLLGR
;
A
#
# COMPACT_ATOMS: atom_id res chain seq x y z
N MET A 1 5.63 6.46 -19.97
CA MET A 1 4.49 6.74 -20.88
C MET A 1 3.50 7.59 -20.11
N PRO A 2 2.87 8.63 -20.67
CA PRO A 2 1.92 9.44 -19.92
C PRO A 2 0.84 8.56 -19.26
N LEU A 3 0.51 8.80 -17.99
CA LEU A 3 -0.49 8.03 -17.23
C LEU A 3 -1.83 7.91 -17.98
N ILE A 4 -2.26 9.00 -18.61
CA ILE A 4 -3.48 9.06 -19.41
C ILE A 4 -3.43 8.10 -20.62
N ASP A 5 -2.25 7.88 -21.19
CA ASP A 5 -2.08 6.96 -22.32
C ASP A 5 -2.18 5.50 -21.86
N VAL A 6 -1.69 5.18 -20.64
CA VAL A 6 -1.90 3.85 -20.04
C VAL A 6 -3.39 3.53 -19.97
N VAL A 7 -4.17 4.44 -19.38
CA VAL A 7 -5.62 4.26 -19.17
C VAL A 7 -6.38 4.23 -20.50
N ARG A 8 -6.06 5.13 -21.45
CA ARG A 8 -6.70 5.15 -22.77
C ARG A 8 -6.35 3.94 -23.63
N ASN A 9 -5.16 3.39 -23.48
CA ASN A 9 -4.78 2.17 -24.19
C ASN A 9 -5.52 0.97 -23.60
N ALA A 10 -5.64 0.89 -22.27
CA ALA A 10 -6.37 -0.18 -21.59
C ALA A 10 -7.83 -0.28 -22.05
N THR A 11 -8.53 0.84 -22.25
CA THR A 11 -9.93 0.83 -22.72
C THR A 11 -10.11 0.38 -24.17
N ARG A 12 -9.02 0.23 -24.93
CA ARG A 12 -9.03 -0.28 -26.31
C ARG A 12 -8.62 -1.75 -26.40
N LEU A 13 -8.19 -2.34 -25.29
CA LEU A 13 -7.84 -3.75 -25.22
C LEU A 13 -9.08 -4.59 -24.90
N ASP A 14 -9.10 -5.81 -25.42
CA ASP A 14 -10.08 -6.83 -25.02
C ASP A 14 -9.61 -7.45 -23.69
N LEU A 15 -9.79 -6.69 -22.61
CA LEU A 15 -9.43 -7.13 -21.27
C LEU A 15 -10.32 -8.28 -20.81
N THR A 16 -9.72 -9.28 -20.19
CA THR A 16 -10.41 -10.48 -19.68
C THR A 16 -9.93 -10.87 -18.29
N THR A 17 -10.75 -11.61 -17.54
CA THR A 17 -10.31 -12.31 -16.33
C THR A 17 -9.48 -13.55 -16.69
N GLU A 18 -8.84 -14.18 -15.71
CA GLU A 18 -8.14 -15.46 -15.90
C GLU A 18 -9.06 -16.57 -16.44
N ASP A 19 -10.35 -16.52 -16.08
CA ASP A 19 -11.38 -17.44 -16.57
C ASP A 19 -11.84 -17.14 -18.02
N GLY A 20 -11.35 -16.04 -18.61
CA GLY A 20 -11.68 -15.61 -19.96
C GLY A 20 -12.95 -14.74 -20.06
N ASP A 21 -13.53 -14.34 -18.93
CA ASP A 21 -14.69 -13.45 -18.92
C ASP A 21 -14.28 -12.02 -19.29
N PRO A 22 -15.07 -11.28 -20.10
CA PRO A 22 -14.77 -9.88 -20.41
C PRO A 22 -14.72 -9.01 -19.16
N ALA A 23 -13.64 -8.25 -19.01
CA ALA A 23 -13.39 -7.37 -17.88
C ALA A 23 -12.97 -5.95 -18.32
N PRO A 24 -13.77 -5.25 -19.15
CA PRO A 24 -13.41 -3.94 -19.69
C PRO A 24 -13.37 -2.88 -18.58
N TRP A 25 -12.47 -1.91 -18.72
CA TRP A 25 -12.45 -0.74 -17.86
C TRP A 25 -13.49 0.28 -18.30
N ALA A 26 -14.44 0.57 -17.42
CA ALA A 26 -15.39 1.66 -17.59
C ALA A 26 -14.86 2.91 -16.87
N LEU A 27 -14.34 3.87 -17.64
CA LEU A 27 -13.81 5.12 -17.07
C LEU A 27 -14.91 5.94 -16.42
N THR A 28 -14.60 6.48 -15.25
CA THR A 28 -15.45 7.46 -14.58
C THR A 28 -15.15 8.86 -15.11
N PRO A 29 -16.13 9.80 -15.10
CA PRO A 29 -15.91 11.16 -15.57
C PRO A 29 -14.74 11.86 -14.87
N GLY A 30 -13.98 12.64 -15.63
CA GLY A 30 -12.94 13.51 -15.08
C GLY A 30 -13.50 14.61 -14.17
N LEU A 31 -12.63 15.18 -13.35
CA LEU A 31 -12.94 16.31 -12.49
C LEU A 31 -13.08 17.60 -13.31
N SER A 32 -14.10 18.40 -13.00
CA SER A 32 -14.16 19.79 -13.47
C SER A 32 -13.01 20.61 -12.88
N GLY A 33 -12.72 21.76 -13.49
CA GLY A 33 -11.68 22.66 -12.97
C GLY A 33 -11.91 23.13 -11.53
N VAL A 34 -13.17 23.17 -11.06
CA VAL A 34 -13.49 23.50 -9.66
C VAL A 34 -13.17 22.32 -8.74
N GLU A 35 -13.61 21.11 -9.11
CA GLU A 35 -13.36 19.89 -8.33
C GLU A 35 -11.87 19.56 -8.25
N LEU A 36 -11.13 19.80 -9.34
CA LEU A 36 -9.69 19.61 -9.42
C LEU A 36 -8.95 20.56 -8.48
N ARG A 37 -9.28 21.86 -8.47
CA ARG A 37 -8.71 22.82 -7.51
C ARG A 37 -9.05 22.46 -6.07
N SER A 38 -10.27 21.98 -5.82
CA SER A 38 -10.67 21.52 -4.48
C SER A 38 -9.88 20.29 -4.04
N PHE A 39 -9.64 19.35 -4.96
CA PHE A 39 -8.83 18.16 -4.69
C PHE A 39 -7.37 18.53 -4.43
N GLU A 40 -6.78 19.41 -5.25
CA GLU A 40 -5.42 19.90 -5.05
C GLU A 40 -5.24 20.57 -3.69
N ALA A 41 -6.23 21.34 -3.24
CA ALA A 41 -6.20 21.99 -1.94
C ALA A 41 -6.32 21.01 -0.75
N SER A 42 -6.81 19.79 -0.97
CA SER A 42 -6.90 18.77 0.09
C SER A 42 -5.65 17.89 0.23
N LEU A 43 -4.73 17.92 -0.75
CA LEU A 43 -3.52 17.11 -0.71
C LEU A 43 -2.45 17.75 0.20
N PRO A 44 -1.59 16.95 0.85
CA PRO A 44 -0.47 17.50 1.63
C PRO A 44 0.61 18.11 0.73
N CYS A 45 0.62 17.75 -0.56
CA CYS A 45 1.65 18.10 -1.53
C CYS A 45 1.05 18.67 -2.82
N LYS A 46 1.90 19.26 -3.67
CA LYS A 46 1.50 19.72 -4.99
C LYS A 46 1.08 18.53 -5.87
N LEU A 47 -0.07 18.63 -6.53
CA LEU A 47 -0.48 17.68 -7.57
C LEU A 47 0.44 17.80 -8.81
N PRO A 48 1.11 16.72 -9.24
CA PRO A 48 1.89 16.70 -10.48
C PRO A 48 1.02 16.97 -11.72
N ASP A 49 1.58 17.66 -12.72
CA ASP A 49 0.82 18.08 -13.91
C ASP A 49 0.25 16.90 -14.69
N GLU A 50 1.00 15.79 -14.77
CA GLU A 50 0.53 14.55 -15.40
C GLU A 50 -0.72 13.96 -14.72
N LEU A 51 -0.79 14.06 -13.39
CA LEU A 51 -1.97 13.62 -12.63
C LEU A 51 -3.13 14.59 -12.77
N ARG A 52 -2.84 15.88 -12.90
CA ARG A 52 -3.86 16.88 -13.24
C ARG A 52 -4.49 16.56 -14.60
N ASP A 53 -3.69 16.22 -15.59
CA ASP A 53 -4.18 15.83 -16.92
C ASP A 53 -5.00 14.54 -16.88
N LEU A 54 -4.53 13.54 -16.13
CA LEU A 54 -5.25 12.29 -15.90
C LEU A 54 -6.63 12.57 -15.27
N LEU A 55 -6.66 13.27 -14.13
CA LEU A 55 -7.88 13.57 -13.38
C LEU A 55 -8.85 14.44 -14.17
N SER A 56 -8.37 15.30 -15.06
CA SER A 56 -9.22 16.07 -15.98
C SER A 56 -9.90 15.20 -17.03
N CYS A 57 -9.32 14.04 -17.35
CA CYS A 57 -9.87 13.08 -18.31
C CYS A 57 -10.76 12.03 -17.64
N CYS A 58 -10.29 11.46 -16.53
CA CYS A 58 -11.02 10.45 -15.74
C CYS A 58 -10.53 10.47 -14.29
N ARG A 59 -11.44 10.40 -13.32
CA ARG A 59 -11.07 10.27 -11.90
C ARG A 59 -10.67 8.85 -11.49
N GLY A 60 -10.89 7.87 -12.36
CA GLY A 60 -10.71 6.45 -12.07
C GLY A 60 -11.51 5.58 -13.03
N PHE A 61 -11.74 4.32 -12.67
CA PHE A 61 -12.52 3.37 -13.46
C PHE A 61 -13.09 2.24 -12.59
N VAL A 62 -14.11 1.57 -13.13
CA VAL A 62 -14.68 0.34 -12.57
C VAL A 62 -14.51 -0.81 -13.56
N GLY A 63 -14.51 -2.04 -13.06
CA GLY A 63 -14.24 -3.25 -13.84
C GLY A 63 -12.75 -3.63 -13.86
N GLY A 64 -12.42 -4.70 -14.56
CA GLY A 64 -11.10 -5.34 -14.46
C GLY A 64 -11.01 -6.27 -13.25
N ALA A 65 -9.81 -6.45 -12.71
CA ALA A 65 -9.53 -7.34 -11.57
C ALA A 65 -9.83 -6.73 -10.18
N LEU A 66 -10.11 -5.43 -10.10
CA LEU A 66 -10.44 -4.72 -8.87
C LEU A 66 -11.90 -4.27 -8.89
N ASP A 67 -12.48 -4.05 -7.70
CA ASP A 67 -13.85 -3.53 -7.57
C ASP A 67 -13.91 -2.09 -8.09
N MET A 68 -12.94 -1.26 -7.67
CA MET A 68 -12.87 0.14 -8.07
C MET A 68 -11.44 0.67 -8.01
N VAL A 69 -11.14 1.56 -8.97
CA VAL A 69 -9.99 2.48 -8.92
C VAL A 69 -10.52 3.90 -8.91
N ASP A 70 -10.18 4.68 -7.88
CA ASP A 70 -10.51 6.10 -7.73
C ASP A 70 -9.25 6.87 -7.31
N PHE A 71 -8.66 7.61 -8.24
CA PHE A 71 -7.44 8.39 -8.01
C PHE A 71 -7.65 9.54 -7.02
N THR A 72 -8.89 9.86 -6.65
CA THR A 72 -9.20 10.90 -5.66
C THR A 72 -9.40 10.36 -4.25
N GLY A 73 -9.55 9.04 -4.10
CA GLY A 73 -9.86 8.35 -2.86
C GLY A 73 -11.16 8.78 -2.18
N ARG A 74 -12.05 9.48 -2.89
CA ARG A 74 -13.30 10.00 -2.33
C ARG A 74 -14.35 8.91 -2.17
N ASP A 75 -14.30 7.91 -3.02
CA ASP A 75 -15.28 6.81 -3.06
C ASP A 75 -14.75 5.57 -2.30
N ILE A 76 -13.60 5.66 -1.61
CA ILE A 76 -12.97 4.55 -0.87
C ILE A 76 -12.80 4.90 0.61
N ASP A 77 -13.53 4.19 1.47
CA ASP A 77 -13.43 4.36 2.93
C ASP A 77 -12.26 3.52 3.48
N PHE A 78 -11.22 4.21 3.97
CA PHE A 78 -10.02 3.59 4.53
C PHE A 78 -9.49 4.43 5.69
N GLU A 79 -9.22 3.78 6.83
CA GLU A 79 -8.62 4.43 7.99
C GLU A 79 -7.43 3.63 8.51
N PHE A 80 -6.21 4.15 8.31
CA PHE A 80 -5.00 3.61 8.91
C PHE A 80 -3.95 4.70 9.17
N SER A 81 -4.39 5.81 9.77
CA SER A 81 -3.56 6.99 10.01
C SER A 81 -2.26 6.77 10.81
N PRO A 82 -2.14 5.79 11.73
CA PRO A 82 -0.86 5.52 12.40
C PRO A 82 0.28 5.07 11.46
N ALA A 83 -0.05 4.42 10.35
CA ALA A 83 0.90 4.02 9.32
C ALA A 83 0.91 5.00 8.13
N PHE A 84 -0.26 5.53 7.76
CA PHE A 84 -0.42 6.37 6.58
C PHE A 84 -1.20 7.65 6.92
N PRO A 85 -0.57 8.65 7.56
CA PRO A 85 -1.25 9.87 7.99
C PRO A 85 -1.84 10.67 6.83
N TYR A 86 -1.25 10.57 5.64
CA TYR A 86 -1.77 11.14 4.39
C TYR A 86 -1.89 10.08 3.30
N GLY A 87 -2.17 8.83 3.68
CA GLY A 87 -2.43 7.75 2.72
C GLY A 87 -3.67 8.07 1.90
N LEU A 88 -3.52 8.11 0.57
CA LEU A 88 -4.63 8.29 -0.35
C LEU A 88 -5.02 6.92 -0.90
N PRO A 89 -6.15 6.30 -0.47
CA PRO A 89 -6.60 5.05 -1.05
C PRO A 89 -7.02 5.31 -2.50
N ILE A 90 -6.42 4.59 -3.44
CA ILE A 90 -6.67 4.76 -4.88
C ILE A 90 -7.35 3.54 -5.51
N ALA A 91 -7.40 2.41 -4.83
CA ALA A 91 -8.15 1.25 -5.27
C ALA A 91 -8.57 0.35 -4.11
N SER A 92 -9.61 -0.45 -4.33
CA SER A 92 -10.07 -1.50 -3.42
C SER A 92 -10.52 -2.73 -4.21
N ASP A 93 -10.47 -3.89 -3.56
CA ASP A 93 -11.01 -5.14 -4.12
C ASP A 93 -12.41 -5.49 -3.60
N GLY A 94 -12.99 -4.66 -2.73
CA GLY A 94 -14.29 -4.91 -2.11
C GLY A 94 -14.26 -5.92 -0.95
N PHE A 95 -13.11 -6.51 -0.64
CA PHE A 95 -12.92 -7.50 0.41
C PHE A 95 -12.01 -6.99 1.53
N GLY A 96 -12.02 -5.67 1.77
CA GLY A 96 -11.23 -5.05 2.82
C GLY A 96 -9.74 -4.94 2.51
N ASN A 97 -9.34 -5.06 1.24
CA ASN A 97 -7.98 -4.78 0.81
C ASN A 97 -7.92 -3.52 -0.05
N PHE A 98 -6.86 -2.75 0.15
CA PHE A 98 -6.73 -1.40 -0.41
C PHE A 98 -5.35 -1.20 -1.03
N TRP A 99 -5.32 -0.42 -2.10
CA TRP A 99 -4.08 0.14 -2.62
C TRP A 99 -4.07 1.63 -2.34
N LEU A 100 -3.01 2.11 -1.72
CA LEU A 100 -2.90 3.51 -1.33
C LEU A 100 -1.57 4.11 -1.79
N VAL A 101 -1.63 5.38 -2.19
CA VAL A 101 -0.45 6.21 -2.41
C VAL A 101 -0.05 6.82 -1.07
N ASP A 102 1.20 6.64 -0.69
CA ASP A 102 1.76 7.28 0.49
C ASP A 102 2.23 8.69 0.15
N LEU A 103 1.36 9.68 0.39
CA LEU A 103 1.68 11.08 0.17
C LEU A 103 2.34 11.67 1.41
N GLN A 104 3.32 12.54 1.18
CA GLN A 104 4.01 13.33 2.20
C GLN A 104 4.11 14.78 1.70
N PRO A 105 4.23 15.80 2.55
CA PRO A 105 4.22 17.21 2.11
C PRO A 105 5.23 17.53 0.99
N GLU A 106 6.38 16.85 1.01
CA GLU A 106 7.51 17.00 0.09
C GLU A 106 7.40 16.11 -1.14
N SER A 107 6.35 15.28 -1.23
CA SER A 107 6.12 14.37 -2.35
C SER A 107 6.02 15.13 -3.66
N ARG A 108 6.79 14.68 -4.65
CA ARG A 108 6.80 15.24 -6.02
C ARG A 108 6.17 14.31 -7.04
N THR A 109 5.91 13.08 -6.64
CA THR A 109 5.37 11.98 -7.45
C THR A 109 4.35 11.21 -6.62
N TRP A 110 3.40 10.55 -7.25
CA TRP A 110 2.51 9.61 -6.56
C TRP A 110 3.13 8.21 -6.56
N GLY A 111 3.82 7.92 -5.47
CA GLY A 111 4.53 6.68 -5.22
C GLY A 111 5.39 6.81 -3.96
N PRO A 112 5.67 5.71 -3.25
CA PRO A 112 5.27 4.34 -3.56
C PRO A 112 3.76 4.06 -3.36
N ILE A 113 3.29 2.97 -3.97
CA ILE A 113 1.94 2.43 -3.73
C ILE A 113 2.07 1.21 -2.84
N TYR A 114 1.32 1.22 -1.74
CA TYR A 114 1.23 0.11 -0.81
C TYR A 114 -0.08 -0.64 -1.01
N PHE A 115 -0.01 -1.96 -0.90
CA PHE A 115 -1.16 -2.82 -0.71
C PHE A 115 -1.35 -3.06 0.80
N VAL A 116 -2.55 -2.80 1.30
CA VAL A 116 -2.93 -3.01 2.70
C VAL A 116 -4.02 -4.06 2.73
N CYS A 117 -3.70 -5.21 3.31
CA CYS A 117 -4.63 -6.32 3.52
C CYS A 117 -5.10 -6.33 4.96
N HIS A 118 -6.38 -6.63 5.16
CA HIS A 118 -6.97 -6.75 6.50
C HIS A 118 -6.86 -8.17 7.08
N ASP A 119 -6.86 -9.22 6.25
CA ASP A 119 -6.75 -10.62 6.69
C ASP A 119 -5.99 -11.51 5.68
N PRO A 120 -4.72 -11.88 5.97
CA PRO A 120 -3.96 -11.49 7.14
C PRO A 120 -3.58 -9.99 7.11
N ALA A 121 -3.56 -9.38 8.29
CA ALA A 121 -3.27 -7.96 8.49
C ALA A 121 -1.81 -7.62 8.14
N VAL A 122 -1.55 -7.31 6.86
CA VAL A 122 -0.24 -6.95 6.30
C VAL A 122 -0.26 -5.64 5.48
N VAL A 123 0.89 -4.98 5.39
CA VAL A 123 1.17 -3.88 4.45
C VAL A 123 2.32 -4.35 3.56
N LEU A 124 2.16 -4.27 2.25
CA LEU A 124 3.16 -4.68 1.25
C LEU A 124 3.44 -3.55 0.26
N VAL A 125 4.67 -3.45 -0.23
CA VAL A 125 5.01 -2.60 -1.38
C VAL A 125 4.40 -3.21 -2.63
N GLN A 126 3.47 -2.52 -3.28
CA GLN A 126 2.87 -2.99 -4.54
C GLN A 126 3.67 -2.51 -5.76
N SER A 127 4.09 -1.25 -5.73
CA SER A 127 4.67 -0.58 -6.89
C SER A 127 5.44 0.67 -6.48
N ALA A 128 6.47 1.03 -7.25
CA ALA A 128 7.23 2.27 -7.04
C ALA A 128 6.43 3.54 -7.36
N GLY A 129 5.38 3.44 -8.18
CA GLY A 129 4.53 4.58 -8.54
C GLY A 129 3.30 4.19 -9.35
N LEU A 130 2.49 5.20 -9.69
CA LEU A 130 1.19 5.00 -10.34
C LEU A 130 1.29 4.39 -11.75
N GLU A 131 2.30 4.77 -12.55
CA GLU A 131 2.44 4.24 -13.92
C GLU A 131 2.65 2.72 -13.90
N SER A 132 3.57 2.22 -13.08
CA SER A 132 3.81 0.78 -12.95
C SER A 132 2.61 0.07 -12.34
N PHE A 133 1.90 0.68 -11.38
CA PHE A 133 0.68 0.09 -10.82
C PHE A 133 -0.42 -0.09 -11.88
N LEU A 134 -0.71 0.95 -12.67
CA LEU A 134 -1.69 0.86 -13.76
C LEU A 134 -1.27 -0.14 -14.84
N THR A 135 0.03 -0.22 -15.14
CA THR A 135 0.56 -1.21 -16.08
C THR A 135 0.33 -2.64 -15.58
N GLU A 136 0.56 -2.90 -14.30
CA GLU A 136 0.30 -4.22 -13.70
C GLU A 136 -1.21 -4.54 -13.62
N LEU A 137 -2.08 -3.52 -13.46
CA LEU A 137 -3.54 -3.70 -13.56
C LEU A 137 -4.00 -4.07 -14.97
N VAL A 138 -3.34 -3.58 -16.01
CA VAL A 138 -3.62 -4.06 -17.38
C VAL A 138 -3.18 -5.51 -17.53
N LYS A 139 -2.00 -5.86 -17.02
CA LYS A 139 -1.45 -7.22 -17.13
C LYS A 139 -2.29 -8.28 -16.43
N VAL A 140 -2.87 -7.99 -15.26
CA VAL A 140 -3.74 -8.95 -14.57
C VAL A 140 -5.03 -9.24 -15.36
N ASN A 141 -5.40 -8.36 -16.28
CA ASN A 141 -6.53 -8.56 -17.19
C ASN A 141 -6.13 -8.88 -18.64
N THR A 142 -4.90 -9.30 -18.89
CA THR A 142 -4.41 -9.62 -20.24
C THR A 142 -3.57 -10.90 -20.22
N PRO A 143 -3.80 -11.88 -21.11
CA PRO A 143 -2.92 -13.04 -21.24
C PRO A 143 -1.44 -12.62 -21.38
N PRO A 144 -0.49 -13.27 -20.69
CA PRO A 144 -0.62 -14.52 -19.93
C PRO A 144 -1.04 -14.35 -18.46
N TYR A 145 -1.63 -13.21 -18.08
CA TYR A 145 -2.08 -12.88 -16.72
C TYR A 145 -0.94 -12.82 -15.68
N THR A 146 0.29 -12.62 -16.14
CA THR A 146 1.44 -12.44 -15.26
C THR A 146 1.51 -10.99 -14.79
N SER A 147 1.10 -10.75 -13.55
CA SER A 147 1.03 -9.42 -12.94
C SER A 147 1.51 -9.42 -11.50
N LEU A 148 2.26 -8.39 -11.14
CA LEU A 148 2.67 -8.17 -9.75
C LEU A 148 1.48 -7.84 -8.84
N ILE A 149 0.32 -7.43 -9.38
CA ILE A 149 -0.91 -7.29 -8.58
C ILE A 149 -1.32 -8.66 -8.02
N HIS A 150 -1.31 -9.68 -8.88
CA HIS A 150 -1.63 -11.06 -8.49
C HIS A 150 -0.55 -11.61 -7.55
N ASP A 151 0.73 -11.51 -7.91
CA ASP A 151 1.83 -12.05 -7.10
C ASP A 151 1.85 -11.46 -5.67
N VAL A 152 1.60 -10.14 -5.55
CA VAL A 152 1.54 -9.49 -4.23
C VAL A 152 0.31 -9.93 -3.44
N ARG A 153 -0.86 -10.02 -4.09
CA ARG A 153 -2.14 -10.35 -3.42
C ARG A 153 -2.26 -11.82 -3.05
N GLU A 154 -1.73 -12.75 -3.84
CA GLU A 154 -1.94 -14.19 -3.62
C GLU A 154 -0.75 -14.85 -2.91
N ASP A 155 0.49 -14.44 -3.21
CA ASP A 155 1.69 -15.13 -2.71
C ASP A 155 2.37 -14.37 -1.56
N ALA A 156 2.68 -13.09 -1.77
CA ALA A 156 3.51 -12.33 -0.84
C ALA A 156 2.83 -12.10 0.53
N ILE A 157 1.50 -12.02 0.55
CA ILE A 157 0.71 -11.87 1.77
C ILE A 157 1.07 -12.92 2.81
N PHE A 158 1.07 -14.19 2.43
CA PHE A 158 1.25 -15.29 3.37
C PHE A 158 2.70 -15.44 3.82
N ASP A 159 3.66 -15.13 2.94
CA ASP A 159 5.07 -15.11 3.32
C ASP A 159 5.31 -14.01 4.36
N VAL A 160 4.93 -12.76 4.07
CA VAL A 160 5.09 -11.66 5.03
C VAL A 160 4.33 -11.92 6.32
N TRP A 161 3.09 -12.43 6.25
CA TRP A 161 2.34 -12.81 7.44
C TRP A 161 3.06 -13.88 8.28
N THR A 162 3.74 -14.83 7.65
CA THR A 162 4.37 -15.95 8.37
C THR A 162 5.75 -15.56 8.91
N THR A 163 6.61 -15.06 8.03
CA THR A 163 8.04 -14.86 8.26
C THR A 163 8.37 -13.44 8.70
N ASN A 164 7.56 -12.46 8.26
CA ASN A 164 7.73 -11.03 8.48
C ASN A 164 9.17 -10.56 8.19
N PRO A 165 9.61 -10.71 6.93
CA PRO A 165 11.01 -10.62 6.57
C PRO A 165 11.55 -9.21 6.83
N GLY A 166 12.79 -9.12 7.31
CA GLY A 166 13.49 -7.87 7.62
C GLY A 166 12.95 -7.05 8.80
N ALA A 167 11.99 -7.57 9.58
CA ALA A 167 11.63 -6.98 10.85
C ALA A 167 12.80 -7.05 11.85
N LEU A 168 13.32 -5.89 12.23
CA LEU A 168 14.39 -5.75 13.21
C LEU A 168 13.78 -5.68 14.61
N ASP A 169 14.36 -6.42 15.56
CA ASP A 169 14.11 -6.14 16.96
C ASP A 169 14.92 -4.90 17.42
N TYR A 170 14.63 -4.43 18.63
CA TYR A 170 15.25 -3.24 19.19
C TYR A 170 16.78 -3.33 19.22
N GLU A 171 17.35 -4.47 19.60
CA GLU A 171 18.81 -4.63 19.70
C GLU A 171 19.45 -4.56 18.30
N ALA A 172 18.87 -5.22 17.30
CA ALA A 172 19.34 -5.16 15.92
C ALA A 172 19.21 -3.74 15.34
N ALA A 173 18.08 -3.06 15.58
CA ALA A 173 17.86 -1.69 15.13
C ALA A 173 18.81 -0.70 15.81
N PHE A 174 19.08 -0.89 17.11
CA PHE A 174 19.97 -0.02 17.89
C PHE A 174 21.45 -0.21 17.53
N ALA A 175 21.89 -1.46 17.31
CA ALA A 175 23.26 -1.78 16.90
C ALA A 175 23.55 -1.44 15.42
N GLY A 176 22.51 -1.17 14.63
CA GLY A 176 22.61 -0.85 13.21
C GLY A 176 23.32 0.48 12.94
N ALA A 177 23.89 0.60 11.74
CA ALA A 177 24.57 1.81 11.28
C ALA A 177 23.61 2.95 10.93
N ASP A 178 22.40 2.62 10.46
CA ASP A 178 21.40 3.58 10.00
C ASP A 178 20.90 4.47 11.15
N ALA A 179 21.05 5.79 10.98
CA ALA A 179 20.74 6.76 12.03
C ALA A 179 19.24 6.92 12.27
N ASP A 180 18.41 6.84 11.23
CA ASP A 180 16.96 7.01 11.31
C ASP A 180 16.33 5.81 12.02
N ILE A 181 16.73 4.59 11.61
CA ILE A 181 16.28 3.35 12.25
C ILE A 181 16.66 3.33 13.74
N ARG A 182 17.90 3.70 14.06
CA ARG A 182 18.38 3.73 15.45
C ARG A 182 17.65 4.78 16.28
N ALA A 183 17.45 5.98 15.74
CA ALA A 183 16.71 7.05 16.41
C ALA A 183 15.25 6.65 16.68
N PHE A 184 14.59 6.03 15.69
CA PHE A 184 13.22 5.58 15.82
C PHE A 184 13.08 4.43 16.84
N ALA A 185 14.01 3.46 16.83
CA ALA A 185 14.03 2.40 17.84
C ALA A 185 14.22 2.96 19.26
N LEU A 186 15.10 3.96 19.44
CA LEU A 186 15.32 4.63 20.73
C LEU A 186 14.06 5.35 21.24
N GLU A 187 13.32 6.01 20.35
CA GLU A 187 12.05 6.68 20.69
C GLU A 187 10.99 5.67 21.16
N LEU A 188 10.88 4.54 20.49
CA LEU A 188 9.82 3.55 20.72
C LEU A 188 10.11 2.58 21.86
N GLY A 189 11.38 2.23 22.07
CA GLY A 189 11.82 1.27 23.07
C GLY A 189 11.70 -0.21 22.66
N PRO A 190 12.06 -1.14 23.57
CA PRO A 190 12.33 -2.54 23.25
C PRO A 190 11.11 -3.39 22.89
N SER A 191 9.90 -2.87 23.09
CA SER A 191 8.66 -3.56 22.76
C SER A 191 8.31 -3.49 21.27
N PHE A 192 9.00 -2.69 20.46
CA PHE A 192 8.70 -2.53 19.04
C PHE A 192 9.64 -3.34 18.15
N GLN A 193 9.12 -3.76 17.00
CA GLN A 193 9.93 -4.16 15.86
C GLN A 193 9.87 -3.07 14.81
N VAL A 194 11.00 -2.84 14.13
CA VAL A 194 11.16 -1.81 13.10
C VAL A 194 11.31 -2.47 11.73
N VAL A 195 10.68 -1.90 10.71
CA VAL A 195 10.73 -2.36 9.32
C VAL A 195 11.05 -1.15 8.45
N ASP A 196 12.05 -1.30 7.58
CA ASP A 196 12.48 -0.27 6.65
C ASP A 196 11.97 -0.59 5.24
N LEU A 197 11.11 0.29 4.70
CA LEU A 197 10.55 0.18 3.36
C LEU A 197 11.11 1.22 2.38
N ARG A 198 12.10 2.05 2.78
CA ARG A 198 12.67 3.11 1.92
C ARG A 198 13.13 2.61 0.55
N ASN A 199 13.69 1.40 0.51
CA ASN A 199 14.18 0.76 -0.72
C ASN A 199 13.68 -0.69 -0.84
N ALA A 200 12.53 -0.99 -0.24
CA ALA A 200 11.98 -2.34 -0.24
C ALA A 200 11.51 -2.76 -1.65
N PRO A 201 11.75 -4.02 -2.06
CA PRO A 201 11.24 -4.53 -3.33
C PRO A 201 9.72 -4.75 -3.26
N VAL A 202 9.08 -4.86 -4.42
CA VAL A 202 7.66 -5.24 -4.52
C VAL A 202 7.42 -6.58 -3.81
N GLY A 203 6.31 -6.68 -3.08
CA GLY A 203 5.94 -7.83 -2.26
C GLY A 203 6.56 -7.82 -0.85
N PHE A 204 7.53 -6.96 -0.57
CA PHE A 204 8.09 -6.82 0.77
C PHE A 204 7.21 -5.92 1.64
N GLY A 205 7.24 -6.13 2.97
CA GLY A 205 6.32 -5.41 3.84
C GLY A 205 6.35 -5.88 5.30
N PHE A 206 5.25 -5.68 6.02
CA PHE A 206 5.13 -6.07 7.41
C PHE A 206 3.73 -6.49 7.85
N SER A 207 3.67 -7.38 8.85
CA SER A 207 2.44 -7.86 9.48
C SER A 207 1.95 -6.95 10.61
N TRP A 208 1.17 -5.93 10.28
CA TRP A 208 0.73 -4.93 11.26
C TRP A 208 -0.25 -5.46 12.32
N GLY A 209 -1.05 -6.49 12.01
CA GLY A 209 -1.97 -7.11 12.97
C GLY A 209 -1.45 -8.39 13.63
N ARG A 210 -0.14 -8.70 13.51
CA ARG A 210 0.47 -9.97 13.98
C ARG A 210 0.18 -10.31 15.43
N TYR A 211 0.01 -9.30 16.28
CA TYR A 211 -0.18 -9.47 17.72
C TYR A 211 -1.63 -9.20 18.18
N GLY A 212 -2.59 -9.25 17.25
CA GLY A 212 -4.01 -9.07 17.49
C GLY A 212 -4.54 -7.69 17.06
N PRO A 213 -5.85 -7.44 17.21
CA PRO A 213 -6.52 -6.22 16.74
C PRO A 213 -5.98 -4.95 17.42
N ASP A 214 -5.47 -5.07 18.65
CA ASP A 214 -4.90 -3.96 19.41
C ASP A 214 -3.38 -3.79 19.16
N SER A 215 -2.87 -4.25 18.01
CA SER A 215 -1.46 -4.06 17.65
C SER A 215 -1.21 -2.59 17.38
N ILE A 216 -0.27 -1.99 18.12
CA ILE A 216 0.08 -0.58 17.92
C ILE A 216 1.07 -0.47 16.77
N VAL A 217 0.72 0.34 15.78
CA VAL A 217 1.55 0.64 14.61
C VAL A 217 2.03 2.09 14.70
N LYS A 218 3.26 2.34 14.27
CA LYS A 218 3.92 3.64 14.26
C LYS A 218 4.69 3.81 12.96
N ARG A 219 4.87 5.05 12.53
CA ARG A 219 5.72 5.44 11.41
C ARG A 219 6.75 6.47 11.86
N HIS A 220 7.94 6.44 11.28
CA HIS A 220 8.99 7.42 11.54
C HIS A 220 8.80 8.69 10.70
N GLY A 221 7.90 9.56 11.14
CA GLY A 221 7.59 10.81 10.43
C GLY A 221 7.16 10.54 8.99
N GLU A 222 7.79 11.22 8.03
CA GLU A 222 7.51 11.10 6.60
C GLU A 222 8.31 9.97 5.94
N ILE A 223 9.31 9.43 6.63
CA ILE A 223 10.21 8.41 6.11
C ILE A 223 9.48 7.06 6.11
N PRO A 224 9.56 6.24 5.04
CA PRO A 224 8.99 4.88 4.96
C PRO A 224 9.63 3.85 5.91
N ILE A 225 9.77 4.18 7.19
CA ILE A 225 10.19 3.28 8.27
C ILE A 225 9.01 3.14 9.21
N PHE A 226 8.61 1.89 9.45
CA PHE A 226 7.44 1.53 10.22
C PHE A 226 7.84 0.73 11.44
N ALA A 227 6.97 0.71 12.44
CA ALA A 227 7.15 -0.14 13.60
C ALA A 227 5.79 -0.67 14.07
N TYR A 228 5.82 -1.87 14.64
CA TYR A 228 4.63 -2.46 15.25
C TYR A 228 5.02 -3.09 16.59
N GLN A 229 4.15 -2.91 17.58
CA GLN A 229 4.43 -3.32 18.94
C GLN A 229 4.30 -4.83 19.08
N ARG A 230 5.39 -5.47 19.53
CA ARG A 230 5.34 -6.83 20.03
C ARG A 230 4.53 -6.85 21.32
N ARG A 231 3.55 -7.74 21.36
CA ARG A 231 2.91 -8.13 22.61
C ARG A 231 3.36 -9.54 22.93
N ASP A 232 4.02 -9.69 24.07
CA ASP A 232 4.20 -11.02 24.62
C ASP A 232 2.81 -11.60 24.88
N SER A 233 2.47 -12.66 24.17
CA SER A 233 1.22 -13.35 24.44
C SER A 233 1.32 -13.88 25.87
N TRP A 234 0.44 -13.44 26.76
CA TRP A 234 0.47 -13.85 28.16
C TRP A 234 0.42 -15.38 28.30
N TRP A 235 -0.21 -16.08 27.34
CA TRP A 235 -0.19 -17.53 27.18
C TRP A 235 1.21 -18.12 26.92
N ARG A 236 2.08 -17.44 26.16
CA ARG A 236 3.47 -17.85 25.91
C ARG A 236 4.32 -17.66 27.16
N GLY A 237 4.09 -16.59 27.92
CA GLY A 237 4.70 -16.38 29.23
C GLY A 237 4.28 -17.43 30.27
N LEU A 238 2.98 -17.79 30.28
CA LEU A 238 2.43 -18.84 31.15
C LEU A 238 2.97 -20.23 30.77
N ARG A 239 3.08 -20.54 29.47
CA ARG A 239 3.69 -21.77 28.96
C ARG A 239 5.18 -21.88 29.31
N ARG A 240 5.97 -20.80 29.19
CA ARG A 240 7.38 -20.81 29.63
C ARG A 240 7.52 -21.07 31.14
N ARG A 241 6.62 -20.48 31.96
CA ARG A 241 6.59 -20.72 33.41
C ARG A 241 6.12 -22.13 33.79
N LEU A 242 5.20 -22.72 33.02
CA LEU A 242 4.67 -24.07 33.27
C LEU A 242 5.52 -25.19 32.69
N LEU A 243 6.28 -24.94 31.62
CA LEU A 243 7.08 -25.95 30.90
C LEU A 243 8.59 -25.83 31.12
N GLY A 244 9.06 -24.89 31.95
CA GLY A 244 10.42 -24.89 32.48
C GLY A 244 11.54 -25.00 31.43
N ARG A 245 11.47 -24.19 30.37
CA ARG A 245 12.59 -23.93 29.46
C ARG A 245 12.77 -22.44 29.24
#